data_AF-A0A1I4A8N2-F1
#
_entry.id   AF-A0A1I4A8N2-F1
#
_cell.length_a   1.000
_cell.length_b   1.000
_cell.length_c   1.000
_cell.angle_alpha   90.00
_cell.angle_beta   90.00
_cell.angle_gamma   90.00
#
_symmetry.space_group_name_H-M   'P 1'
#
loop_
_entity.id
_entity.type
_entity.pdbx_description
1 polymer ?
#
loop_
_entity_poly.entity_id
_entity_poly.type
_entity_poly.pdbx_seq_one_letter_code
_entity_poly.pdbx_strand_id
1 'polypeptide(L)'
;MPFEDVTLQSGQHVTLVSWGDMTPTQHGARLQTTPWTAQDTRESLAFYDSTIEYMRNEWAFKNMHAQLVETPQGRVALFHNASTDTWHSTDALDIDHVTPWKQHCINKGVDNQADANIAYNDVGNLRMLPAVVNRARDSADLVYNTHGANSPQWQKWVDERLGFDPSVQHPGFDEDRDLARRHKTTMETPWSADEGRKGLSFDARVAGKWYEAQLEQAYATTVQVKSPTTGKISDVHLFKCDASGQLLTRDALDIDHRVPFEILSKEMMKYAPDGGITKAHAADAYNETSNLRLVGRSANSGHEWELDRHGQYRDKVEIKPMPGDYREDQLTLSSGMRDQIRAAVQQTYGGIGSMHEGGFGGQPFGAPQQPQAILLNDQRHPDHPLFNNALQCVQAEYKALGPQQQEVLASSVALFAKQNHMPEISRVVSHEGSLYAVRDHGFSGARDVVHHPEQNLLNRTLQQNSQEIATLATPTQQGWQQGQQQNRGLVQ
;
A
#
# COMPACT_ATOMS: atom_id res chain seq x y z
N MET A 1 -2.71 -13.00 16.70
CA MET A 1 -1.58 -12.21 16.18
C MET A 1 -0.47 -12.24 17.21
N PRO A 2 0.73 -12.71 16.87
CA PRO A 2 1.81 -12.72 17.82
C PRO A 2 2.47 -11.33 17.88
N PHE A 3 2.49 -10.76 19.08
CA PHE A 3 3.42 -9.68 19.41
C PHE A 3 4.76 -10.32 19.74
N GLU A 4 5.83 -9.69 19.27
CA GLU A 4 7.20 -10.16 19.46
C GLU A 4 7.92 -9.15 20.36
N ASP A 5 8.31 -9.58 21.56
CA ASP A 5 9.19 -8.81 22.43
C ASP A 5 10.64 -9.00 21.95
N VAL A 6 11.24 -7.91 21.46
CA VAL A 6 12.58 -7.91 20.88
C VAL A 6 13.52 -7.11 21.77
N THR A 7 14.60 -7.76 22.21
CA THR A 7 15.69 -7.11 22.95
C THR A 7 16.68 -6.50 21.96
N LEU A 8 16.91 -5.19 22.10
CA LEU A 8 17.93 -4.44 21.39
C LEU A 8 19.34 -4.73 21.94
N GLN A 9 20.40 -4.32 21.23
CA GLN A 9 21.77 -4.48 21.73
C GLN A 9 22.03 -3.74 23.03
N SER A 10 21.30 -2.65 23.28
CA SER A 10 21.32 -1.90 24.54
C SER A 10 20.75 -2.66 25.74
N GLY A 11 20.11 -3.82 25.51
CA GLY A 11 19.35 -4.56 26.52
C GLY A 11 17.94 -4.01 26.76
N GLN A 12 17.55 -2.93 26.08
CA GLN A 12 16.18 -2.43 26.12
C GLN A 12 15.26 -3.28 25.24
N HIS A 13 13.98 -3.26 25.55
CA HIS A 13 12.96 -4.06 24.87
C HIS A 13 12.04 -3.19 24.02
N VAL A 14 11.61 -3.71 22.88
CA VAL A 14 10.56 -3.13 22.03
C VAL A 14 9.54 -4.19 21.65
N THR A 15 8.32 -3.77 21.30
CA THR A 15 7.30 -4.70 20.81
C THR A 15 7.15 -4.57 19.31
N LEU A 16 7.39 -5.65 18.57
CA LEU A 16 7.07 -5.75 17.15
C LEU A 16 5.80 -6.59 16.95
N VAL A 17 5.27 -6.58 15.74
CA VAL A 17 4.05 -7.29 15.41
C VAL A 17 4.18 -8.03 14.08
N SER A 18 3.72 -9.27 14.08
CA SER A 18 3.42 -10.03 12.85
C SER A 18 1.93 -9.89 12.52
N TRP A 19 1.61 -9.73 11.22
CA TRP A 19 0.23 -9.57 10.74
C TRP A 19 -0.04 -10.52 9.57
N GLY A 20 -1.00 -11.43 9.72
CA GLY A 20 -1.18 -12.53 8.76
C GLY A 20 0.09 -13.36 8.64
N ASP A 21 0.59 -13.49 7.42
CA ASP A 21 1.87 -14.16 7.11
C ASP A 21 3.06 -13.18 7.08
N MET A 22 2.83 -11.88 7.30
CA MET A 22 3.87 -10.86 7.32
C MET A 22 4.56 -10.84 8.69
N THR A 23 5.87 -11.00 8.68
CA THR A 23 6.72 -10.91 9.88
C THR A 23 7.52 -9.60 9.86
N PRO A 24 7.94 -9.08 11.02
CA PRO A 24 8.85 -7.95 11.08
C PRO A 24 10.10 -8.17 10.20
N THR A 25 10.54 -7.12 9.51
CA THR A 25 11.70 -7.22 8.62
C THR A 25 12.95 -7.65 9.38
N GLN A 26 13.60 -8.72 8.91
CA GLN A 26 14.88 -9.14 9.44
C GLN A 26 16.02 -8.33 8.82
N HIS A 27 16.88 -7.78 9.67
CA HIS A 27 18.02 -6.96 9.24
C HIS A 27 19.28 -7.79 9.08
N GLY A 28 19.94 -7.65 7.93
CA GLY A 28 21.23 -8.29 7.67
C GLY A 28 22.37 -7.72 8.52
N ALA A 29 23.48 -8.47 8.62
CA ALA A 29 24.65 -8.13 9.43
C ALA A 29 25.21 -6.71 9.18
N ARG A 30 25.10 -6.21 7.94
CA ARG A 30 25.54 -4.85 7.59
C ARG A 30 24.88 -3.80 8.47
N LEU A 31 23.55 -3.83 8.61
CA LEU A 31 22.81 -2.83 9.40
C LEU A 31 23.10 -2.96 10.89
N GLN A 32 23.31 -4.19 11.38
CA GLN A 32 23.69 -4.45 12.78
C GLN A 32 25.05 -3.85 13.16
N THR A 33 25.97 -3.74 12.20
CA THR A 33 27.30 -3.14 12.39
C THR A 33 27.40 -1.68 11.98
N THR A 34 26.39 -1.15 11.29
CA THR A 34 26.41 0.25 10.83
C THR A 34 25.98 1.15 11.99
N PRO A 35 26.83 2.08 12.45
CA PRO A 35 26.49 2.94 13.58
C PRO A 35 25.27 3.81 13.30
N TRP A 36 24.45 4.01 14.33
CA TRP A 36 23.41 5.03 14.38
C TRP A 36 23.91 6.22 15.18
N THR A 37 23.82 7.41 14.61
CA THR A 37 24.40 8.65 15.12
C THR A 37 23.37 9.77 15.21
N ALA A 38 23.73 10.87 15.86
CA ALA A 38 22.86 12.03 15.97
C ALA A 38 22.60 12.73 14.61
N GLN A 39 23.43 12.46 13.60
CA GLN A 39 23.33 13.03 12.25
C GLN A 39 22.38 12.23 11.35
N ASP A 40 22.04 10.99 11.71
CA ASP A 40 21.13 10.17 10.93
C ASP A 40 19.72 10.78 10.93
N THR A 41 19.06 10.63 9.78
CA THR A 41 17.76 11.21 9.48
C THR A 41 16.71 10.11 9.30
N ARG A 42 15.44 10.51 9.20
CA ARG A 42 14.33 9.58 8.95
C ARG A 42 14.44 8.87 7.59
N GLU A 43 15.24 9.38 6.65
CA GLU A 43 15.34 8.84 5.28
C GLU A 43 15.83 7.38 5.23
N SER A 44 16.56 6.91 6.24
CA SER A 44 17.01 5.52 6.36
C SER A 44 16.08 4.61 7.20
N LEU A 45 14.94 5.13 7.63
CA LEU A 45 13.97 4.43 8.47
C LEU A 45 12.64 4.27 7.73
N ALA A 46 12.03 3.09 7.86
CA ALA A 46 10.71 2.81 7.30
C ALA A 46 9.88 1.98 8.27
N PHE A 47 8.56 2.07 8.14
CA PHE A 47 7.67 1.12 8.80
C PHE A 47 7.75 -0.22 8.07
N TYR A 48 7.73 -1.32 8.81
CA TYR A 48 7.59 -2.65 8.25
C TYR A 48 6.16 -2.85 7.73
N ASP A 49 6.00 -3.65 6.68
CA ASP A 49 4.68 -3.95 6.13
C ASP A 49 3.75 -4.56 7.20
N SER A 50 4.27 -5.45 8.05
CA SER A 50 3.51 -6.02 9.17
C SER A 50 3.04 -4.98 10.18
N THR A 51 3.89 -3.96 10.46
CA THR A 51 3.54 -2.82 11.30
C THR A 51 2.44 -1.98 10.64
N ILE A 52 2.57 -1.69 9.34
CA ILE A 52 1.59 -0.89 8.60
C ILE A 52 0.22 -1.54 8.63
N GLU A 53 0.16 -2.83 8.27
CA GLU A 53 -1.10 -3.58 8.24
C GLU A 53 -1.72 -3.71 9.63
N TYR A 54 -0.93 -3.99 10.66
CA TYR A 54 -1.43 -4.00 12.03
C TYR A 54 -2.00 -2.64 12.45
N MET A 55 -1.28 -1.54 12.17
CA MET A 55 -1.70 -0.21 12.63
C MET A 55 -3.01 0.23 11.95
N ARG A 56 -3.14 -0.01 10.64
CA ARG A 56 -4.34 0.35 9.85
C ARG A 56 -5.55 -0.54 10.14
N ASN A 57 -5.36 -1.83 10.37
CA ASN A 57 -6.47 -2.79 10.45
C ASN A 57 -6.84 -3.25 11.85
N GLU A 58 -5.94 -3.14 12.84
CA GLU A 58 -6.17 -3.73 14.16
C GLU A 58 -6.03 -2.68 15.24
N TRP A 59 -4.93 -1.92 15.20
CA TRP A 59 -4.70 -0.85 16.16
C TRP A 59 -5.78 0.23 16.04
N ALA A 60 -6.09 0.70 14.82
CA ALA A 60 -7.10 1.73 14.61
C ALA A 60 -8.48 1.30 15.14
N PHE A 61 -8.93 0.07 14.87
CA PHE A 61 -10.20 -0.45 15.39
C PHE A 61 -10.23 -0.69 16.88
N LYS A 62 -9.06 -0.99 17.46
CA LYS A 62 -8.95 -1.21 18.89
C LYS A 62 -8.98 0.09 19.66
N ASN A 63 -8.26 1.10 19.17
CA ASN A 63 -7.90 2.30 19.91
C ASN A 63 -8.57 3.57 19.40
N MET A 64 -9.25 3.56 18.25
CA MET A 64 -10.08 4.67 17.79
C MET A 64 -11.55 4.25 17.77
N HIS A 65 -12.45 5.22 17.90
CA HIS A 65 -13.87 4.93 17.72
C HIS A 65 -14.17 4.79 16.22
N ALA A 66 -14.49 3.58 15.79
CA ALA A 66 -14.77 3.26 14.40
C ALA A 66 -16.25 2.98 14.16
N GLN A 67 -16.77 3.46 13.05
CA GLN A 67 -18.13 3.21 12.57
C GLN A 67 -18.07 2.68 11.14
N LEU A 68 -18.62 1.49 10.91
CA LEU A 68 -18.85 1.00 9.55
C LEU A 68 -20.09 1.69 8.98
N VAL A 69 -19.95 2.26 7.80
CA VAL A 69 -21.03 2.91 7.07
C VAL A 69 -21.28 2.17 5.77
N GLU A 70 -22.53 1.75 5.58
CA GLU A 70 -23.00 1.15 4.33
C GLU A 70 -23.90 2.12 3.58
N THR A 71 -23.62 2.31 2.30
CA THR A 71 -24.38 3.19 1.41
C THR A 71 -24.71 2.44 0.12
N PRO A 72 -25.65 2.91 -0.71
CA PRO A 72 -25.86 2.35 -2.04
C PRO A 72 -24.61 2.40 -2.94
N GLN A 73 -23.65 3.27 -2.62
CA GLN A 73 -22.42 3.44 -3.40
C GLN A 73 -21.27 2.53 -2.93
N GLY A 74 -21.43 1.84 -1.80
CA GLY A 74 -20.39 0.99 -1.20
C GLY A 74 -20.33 1.10 0.31
N ARG A 75 -19.29 0.48 0.88
CA ARG A 75 -19.03 0.45 2.33
C ARG A 75 -17.75 1.20 2.64
N VAL A 76 -17.67 1.79 3.83
CA VAL A 76 -16.46 2.46 4.34
C VAL A 76 -16.42 2.36 5.86
N ALA A 77 -15.24 2.07 6.40
CA ALA A 77 -14.98 2.26 7.83
C ALA A 77 -14.52 3.69 8.07
N LEU A 78 -15.22 4.40 8.96
CA LEU A 78 -14.86 5.74 9.40
C LEU A 78 -14.32 5.69 10.82
N PHE A 79 -13.20 6.35 11.05
CA PHE A 79 -12.54 6.45 12.34
C PHE A 79 -12.63 7.88 12.85
N HIS A 80 -13.12 8.02 14.07
CA HIS A 80 -13.21 9.29 14.75
C HIS A 80 -11.87 9.62 15.41
N ASN A 81 -11.38 10.83 15.15
CA ASN A 81 -10.30 11.42 15.93
C ASN A 81 -10.89 12.28 17.05
N ALA A 82 -10.68 11.84 18.29
CA ALA A 82 -11.16 12.52 19.49
C ALA A 82 -10.59 13.93 19.67
N SER A 83 -9.34 14.18 19.26
CA SER A 83 -8.68 15.48 19.43
C SER A 83 -9.29 16.56 18.54
N THR A 84 -9.66 16.21 17.31
CA THR A 84 -10.15 17.15 16.31
C THR A 84 -11.66 17.13 16.12
N ASP A 85 -12.34 16.14 16.70
CA ASP A 85 -13.76 15.84 16.53
C ASP A 85 -14.16 15.61 15.05
N THR A 86 -13.29 14.93 14.30
CA THR A 86 -13.46 14.68 12.86
C THR A 86 -13.43 13.19 12.53
N TRP A 87 -13.97 12.83 11.35
CA TRP A 87 -14.11 11.46 10.90
C TRP A 87 -13.33 11.22 9.61
N HIS A 88 -12.65 10.08 9.55
CA HIS A 88 -11.66 9.79 8.51
C HIS A 88 -11.80 8.36 8.01
N SER A 89 -11.66 8.15 6.71
CA SER A 89 -11.45 6.80 6.16
C SER A 89 -10.08 6.24 6.60
N THR A 90 -9.87 4.92 6.52
CA THR A 90 -8.60 4.29 6.94
C THR A 90 -7.39 4.89 6.22
N ASP A 91 -7.55 5.20 4.93
CA ASP A 91 -6.51 5.77 4.06
C ASP A 91 -6.12 7.20 4.43
N ALA A 92 -6.99 7.90 5.16
CA ALA A 92 -6.71 9.24 5.68
C ALA A 92 -5.89 9.19 6.99
N LEU A 93 -5.56 8.02 7.51
CA LEU A 93 -4.81 7.87 8.75
C LEU A 93 -3.32 7.61 8.51
N ASP A 94 -2.48 8.37 9.22
CA ASP A 94 -1.03 8.19 9.29
C ASP A 94 -0.62 7.45 10.55
N ILE A 95 0.43 6.62 10.40
CA ILE A 95 1.19 6.09 11.53
C ILE A 95 2.20 7.15 11.96
N ASP A 96 2.20 7.46 13.24
CA ASP A 96 3.17 8.35 13.86
C ASP A 96 3.61 7.82 15.22
N HIS A 97 4.68 8.41 15.75
CA HIS A 97 5.20 8.05 17.05
C HIS A 97 4.60 8.90 18.16
N VAL A 98 4.24 8.26 19.28
CA VAL A 98 3.78 8.94 20.50
C VAL A 98 4.90 9.81 21.07
N THR A 99 6.07 9.20 21.31
CA THR A 99 7.32 9.90 21.56
C THR A 99 8.04 10.10 20.24
N PRO A 100 8.50 11.33 19.88
CA PRO A 100 9.21 11.57 18.63
C PRO A 100 10.29 10.52 18.39
N TRP A 101 10.27 9.89 17.22
CA TRP A 101 11.06 8.70 16.90
C TRP A 101 12.54 8.81 17.29
N LYS A 102 13.15 9.98 17.10
CA LYS A 102 14.56 10.24 17.44
C LYS A 102 14.79 10.20 18.95
N GLN A 103 13.88 10.79 19.72
CA GLN A 103 13.91 10.72 21.18
C GLN A 103 13.64 9.30 21.68
N HIS A 104 12.73 8.57 21.01
CA HIS A 104 12.48 7.16 21.32
C HIS A 104 13.74 6.30 21.12
N CYS A 105 14.46 6.47 20.00
CA CYS A 105 15.73 5.78 19.75
C CYS A 105 16.77 6.09 20.84
N ILE A 106 16.86 7.34 21.28
CA ILE A 106 17.73 7.74 22.41
C ILE A 106 17.31 7.02 23.69
N ASN A 107 16.01 7.03 24.02
CA ASN A 107 15.48 6.38 25.23
C ASN A 107 15.73 4.86 25.23
N LYS A 108 15.72 4.24 24.04
CA LYS A 108 16.00 2.83 23.84
C LYS A 108 17.49 2.50 23.72
N GLY A 109 18.38 3.50 23.77
CA GLY A 109 19.83 3.30 23.70
C GLY A 109 20.30 2.77 22.36
N VAL A 110 19.62 3.09 21.26
CA VAL A 110 19.96 2.65 19.91
C VAL A 110 21.33 3.19 19.49
N ASP A 111 22.22 2.29 19.06
CA ASP A 111 23.58 2.60 18.61
C ASP A 111 23.92 2.10 17.20
N ASN A 112 23.01 1.34 16.57
CA ASN A 112 23.17 0.78 15.23
C ASN A 112 21.88 0.90 14.39
N GLN A 113 22.03 0.83 13.06
CA GLN A 113 20.93 1.03 12.12
C GLN A 113 19.84 -0.05 12.21
N ALA A 114 20.19 -1.29 12.58
CA ALA A 114 19.19 -2.35 12.75
C ALA A 114 18.29 -2.05 13.96
N ASP A 115 18.88 -1.72 15.11
CA ASP A 115 18.13 -1.35 16.31
C ASP A 115 17.33 -0.05 16.11
N ALA A 116 17.82 0.88 15.27
CA ALA A 116 17.05 2.06 14.89
C ALA A 116 15.78 1.71 14.14
N ASN A 117 15.86 0.82 13.13
CA ASN A 117 14.69 0.34 12.40
C ASN A 117 13.73 -0.45 13.31
N ILE A 118 14.27 -1.28 14.21
CA ILE A 118 13.49 -2.06 15.17
C ILE A 118 12.75 -1.12 16.16
N ALA A 119 13.46 -0.15 16.77
CA ALA A 119 12.85 0.81 17.69
C ALA A 119 11.86 1.75 16.99
N TYR A 120 12.10 2.10 15.73
CA TYR A 120 11.18 2.89 14.91
C TYR A 120 9.85 2.16 14.67
N ASN A 121 9.85 0.83 14.71
CA ASN A 121 8.68 -0.03 14.53
C ASN A 121 8.09 -0.55 15.86
N ASP A 122 8.54 -0.02 17.01
CA ASP A 122 8.01 -0.37 18.32
C ASP A 122 6.54 0.04 18.43
N VAL A 123 5.62 -0.92 18.28
CA VAL A 123 4.16 -0.65 18.26
C VAL A 123 3.65 -0.07 19.58
N GLY A 124 4.41 -0.22 20.67
CA GLY A 124 4.12 0.43 21.95
C GLY A 124 4.35 1.95 21.93
N ASN A 125 5.07 2.47 20.93
CA ASN A 125 5.31 3.89 20.72
C ASN A 125 4.61 4.43 19.46
N LEU A 126 3.70 3.68 18.84
CA LEU A 126 2.97 4.10 17.64
C LEU A 126 1.52 4.50 17.95
N ARG A 127 1.02 5.44 17.15
CA ARG A 127 -0.39 5.88 17.14
C ARG A 127 -0.87 6.10 15.71
N MET A 128 -2.18 6.10 15.54
CA MET A 128 -2.85 6.56 14.32
C MET A 128 -3.44 7.94 14.54
N LEU A 129 -3.31 8.81 13.54
CA LEU A 129 -3.96 10.12 13.51
C LEU A 129 -4.30 10.51 12.07
N PRO A 130 -5.25 11.43 11.84
CA PRO A 130 -5.54 11.93 10.52
C PRO A 130 -4.29 12.58 9.92
N ALA A 131 -3.96 12.20 8.71
CA ALA A 131 -2.73 12.62 8.07
C ALA A 131 -2.69 14.12 7.81
N VAL A 132 -3.84 14.75 7.56
CA VAL A 132 -3.91 16.21 7.46
C VAL A 132 -3.48 16.90 8.76
N VAL A 133 -3.86 16.33 9.91
CA VAL A 133 -3.44 16.81 11.24
C VAL A 133 -1.98 16.48 11.47
N ASN A 134 -1.50 15.32 11.02
CA ASN A 134 -0.11 14.94 11.15
C ASN A 134 0.85 15.89 10.42
N ARG A 135 0.47 16.33 9.22
CA ARG A 135 1.31 17.14 8.33
C ARG A 135 1.24 18.62 8.60
N ALA A 136 0.03 19.09 8.87
CA ALA A 136 -0.20 20.45 9.29
C ALA A 136 -0.16 20.56 10.82
N ARG A 137 0.50 19.62 11.52
CA ARG A 137 0.53 19.54 12.99
C ARG A 137 0.81 20.88 13.62
N ASP A 138 1.86 21.56 13.16
CA ASP A 138 2.24 22.85 13.73
C ASP A 138 1.13 23.90 13.58
N SER A 139 0.44 23.93 12.43
CA SER A 139 -0.70 24.81 12.20
C SER A 139 -1.96 24.36 12.96
N ALA A 140 -2.24 23.06 13.00
CA ALA A 140 -3.40 22.47 13.64
C ALA A 140 -3.31 22.70 15.15
N ASP A 141 -2.18 22.32 15.75
CA ASP A 141 -1.88 22.51 17.15
C ASP A 141 -1.87 23.99 17.51
N LEU A 142 -1.31 24.89 16.67
CA LEU A 142 -1.36 26.33 16.93
C LEU A 142 -2.82 26.82 17.02
N VAL A 143 -3.65 26.54 16.01
CA VAL A 143 -5.04 27.01 15.98
C VAL A 143 -5.83 26.39 17.13
N TYR A 144 -5.70 25.08 17.32
CA TYR A 144 -6.38 24.34 18.38
C TYR A 144 -5.98 24.82 19.78
N ASN A 145 -4.69 24.94 20.08
CA ASN A 145 -4.21 25.35 21.41
C ASN A 145 -4.48 26.83 21.69
N THR A 146 -4.54 27.68 20.65
CA THR A 146 -4.81 29.12 20.81
C THR A 146 -6.30 29.41 20.99
N HIS A 147 -7.17 28.71 20.25
CA HIS A 147 -8.60 29.06 20.16
C HIS A 147 -9.54 27.99 20.73
N GLY A 148 -9.10 26.74 20.83
CA GLY A 148 -9.89 25.60 21.31
C GLY A 148 -10.70 24.89 20.22
N ALA A 149 -11.09 23.64 20.50
CA ALA A 149 -11.80 22.73 19.60
C ALA A 149 -13.15 23.24 19.07
N ASN A 150 -13.82 24.14 19.81
CA ASN A 150 -15.14 24.66 19.44
C ASN A 150 -15.09 26.06 18.84
N SER A 151 -13.89 26.55 18.49
CA SER A 151 -13.72 27.89 17.97
C SER A 151 -14.08 27.99 16.48
N PRO A 152 -14.60 29.15 16.01
CA PRO A 152 -14.77 29.40 14.58
C PRO A 152 -13.47 29.26 13.77
N GLN A 153 -12.32 29.57 14.39
CA GLN A 153 -11.00 29.43 13.77
C GLN A 153 -10.65 27.97 13.53
N TRP A 154 -10.91 27.10 14.53
CA TRP A 154 -10.74 25.66 14.37
C TRP A 154 -11.68 25.09 13.32
N GLN A 155 -12.97 25.45 13.38
CA GLN A 155 -13.95 24.99 12.39
C GLN A 155 -13.56 25.44 10.97
N LYS A 156 -13.11 26.67 10.80
CA LYS A 156 -12.61 27.17 9.51
C LYS A 156 -11.39 26.38 9.04
N TRP A 157 -10.44 26.09 9.92
CA TRP A 157 -9.26 25.29 9.59
C TRP A 157 -9.65 23.88 9.12
N VAL A 158 -10.61 23.26 9.81
CA VAL A 158 -11.21 21.97 9.45
C VAL A 158 -11.91 22.06 8.08
N ASP A 159 -12.76 23.06 7.86
CA ASP A 159 -13.54 23.20 6.63
C ASP A 159 -12.64 23.42 5.40
N GLU A 160 -11.58 24.22 5.52
CA GLU A 160 -10.63 24.46 4.43
C GLU A 160 -9.93 23.16 3.97
N ARG A 161 -9.66 22.25 4.91
CA ARG A 161 -8.84 21.04 4.68
C ARG A 161 -9.64 19.76 4.47
N LEU A 162 -10.80 19.67 5.11
CA LEU A 162 -11.63 18.47 5.18
C LEU A 162 -13.03 18.70 4.57
N GLY A 163 -13.49 19.95 4.54
CA GLY A 163 -14.82 20.29 4.05
C GLY A 163 -14.95 20.11 2.54
N PHE A 164 -16.17 19.88 2.09
CA PHE A 164 -16.55 19.88 0.68
C PHE A 164 -18.00 20.31 0.59
N ASP A 165 -18.33 21.22 -0.32
CA ASP A 165 -19.71 21.64 -0.53
C ASP A 165 -20.24 21.04 -1.85
N PRO A 166 -21.10 20.01 -1.78
CA PRO A 166 -21.66 19.39 -2.98
C PRO A 166 -22.70 20.28 -3.69
N SER A 167 -23.11 21.40 -3.08
CA SER A 167 -24.05 22.36 -3.68
C SER A 167 -23.36 23.45 -4.49
N VAL A 168 -22.05 23.62 -4.31
CA VAL A 168 -21.24 24.57 -5.06
C VAL A 168 -20.78 23.92 -6.36
N GLN A 169 -20.87 24.67 -7.47
CA GLN A 169 -20.32 24.25 -8.74
C GLN A 169 -18.80 24.45 -8.76
N HIS A 170 -18.04 23.40 -9.07
CA HIS A 170 -16.58 23.46 -9.18
C HIS A 170 -16.20 23.51 -10.67
N PRO A 171 -15.78 24.68 -11.20
CA PRO A 171 -15.53 24.84 -12.62
C PRO A 171 -14.38 23.93 -13.08
N GLY A 172 -14.60 23.19 -14.17
CA GLY A 172 -13.59 22.33 -14.78
C GLY A 172 -12.31 23.07 -15.17
N PHE A 173 -11.18 22.36 -15.12
CA PHE A 173 -9.89 22.85 -15.57
C PHE A 173 -9.90 23.13 -17.09
N ASP A 174 -9.38 24.28 -17.48
CA ASP A 174 -9.29 24.75 -18.87
C ASP A 174 -7.80 24.76 -19.26
N GLU A 175 -7.37 23.78 -20.05
CA GLU A 175 -5.96 23.62 -20.44
C GLU A 175 -5.40 24.87 -21.12
N ASP A 176 -6.21 25.63 -21.86
CA ASP A 176 -5.75 26.85 -22.55
C ASP A 176 -5.52 28.02 -21.58
N ARG A 177 -6.19 28.02 -20.42
CA ARG A 177 -6.23 29.18 -19.50
C ARG A 177 -5.58 28.93 -18.15
N ASP A 178 -5.61 27.69 -17.67
CA ASP A 178 -5.23 27.32 -16.32
C ASP A 178 -3.81 26.74 -16.22
N LEU A 179 -3.19 26.34 -17.34
CA LEU A 179 -1.79 25.95 -17.35
C LEU A 179 -0.90 27.09 -16.83
N ALA A 180 0.04 26.76 -15.95
CA ALA A 180 0.93 27.77 -15.41
C ALA A 180 1.88 28.28 -16.50
N ARG A 181 2.06 29.61 -16.53
CA ARG A 181 3.02 30.24 -17.44
C ARG A 181 4.43 29.87 -17.00
N ARG A 182 5.20 29.25 -17.89
CA ARG A 182 6.60 28.91 -17.64
C ARG A 182 7.46 30.17 -17.62
N HIS A 183 8.48 30.18 -16.76
CA HIS A 183 9.39 31.31 -16.62
C HIS A 183 10.69 31.06 -17.37
N LYS A 184 11.43 32.13 -17.70
CA LYS A 184 12.70 32.04 -18.42
C LYS A 184 13.66 31.02 -17.80
N THR A 185 13.75 31.01 -16.46
CA THR A 185 14.58 30.07 -15.71
C THR A 185 14.21 28.61 -15.95
N THR A 186 12.92 28.25 -16.04
CA THR A 186 12.50 26.87 -16.32
C THR A 186 12.61 26.51 -17.80
N MET A 187 12.44 27.48 -18.70
CA MET A 187 12.54 27.28 -20.15
C MET A 187 13.98 27.11 -20.64
N GLU A 188 14.97 27.62 -19.89
CA GLU A 188 16.39 27.53 -20.28
C GLU A 188 17.16 26.47 -19.48
N THR A 189 16.60 25.95 -18.39
CA THR A 189 17.25 24.91 -17.58
C THR A 189 17.10 23.56 -18.26
N PRO A 190 18.20 22.90 -18.68
CA PRO A 190 18.14 21.53 -19.18
C PRO A 190 17.59 20.59 -18.12
N TRP A 191 16.89 19.55 -18.57
CA TRP A 191 16.36 18.52 -17.69
C TRP A 191 16.52 17.15 -18.36
N SER A 192 16.81 16.13 -17.56
CA SER A 192 16.96 14.74 -18.02
C SER A 192 16.06 13.78 -17.25
N ALA A 193 15.69 12.66 -17.87
CA ALA A 193 14.86 11.63 -17.25
C ALA A 193 15.44 11.09 -15.93
N ASP A 194 16.77 11.09 -15.78
CA ASP A 194 17.46 10.63 -14.57
C ASP A 194 17.28 11.57 -13.36
N GLU A 195 16.91 12.84 -13.59
CA GLU A 195 16.53 13.74 -12.51
C GLU A 195 15.15 13.40 -11.93
N GLY A 196 14.33 12.66 -12.70
CA GLY A 196 13.00 12.23 -12.32
C GLY A 196 12.14 13.39 -11.81
N ARG A 197 11.36 13.14 -10.76
CA ARG A 197 10.38 14.10 -10.25
C ARG A 197 11.00 15.23 -9.42
N LYS A 198 12.32 15.21 -9.20
CA LYS A 198 13.01 16.13 -8.30
C LYS A 198 12.85 17.59 -8.76
N GLY A 199 12.23 18.40 -7.90
CA GLY A 199 12.03 19.82 -8.15
C GLY A 199 10.91 20.15 -9.13
N LEU A 200 10.04 19.18 -9.43
CA LEU A 200 8.73 19.37 -10.05
C LEU A 200 7.66 19.43 -8.94
N SER A 201 6.49 19.99 -9.25
CA SER A 201 5.34 20.06 -8.35
C SER A 201 4.08 20.32 -9.16
N PHE A 202 2.91 19.99 -8.60
CA PHE A 202 1.66 20.39 -9.23
C PHE A 202 1.49 21.92 -9.24
N ASP A 203 1.11 22.45 -10.39
CA ASP A 203 0.78 23.85 -10.61
C ASP A 203 -0.43 24.24 -9.74
N ALA A 204 -0.49 25.50 -9.30
CA ALA A 204 -1.52 25.94 -8.37
C ALA A 204 -2.96 25.73 -8.87
N ARG A 205 -3.18 25.86 -10.18
CA ARG A 205 -4.49 25.59 -10.80
C ARG A 205 -4.80 24.10 -10.89
N VAL A 206 -3.80 23.24 -11.06
CA VAL A 206 -3.98 21.78 -10.99
C VAL A 206 -4.32 21.37 -9.55
N ALA A 207 -3.50 21.80 -8.59
CA ALA A 207 -3.70 21.48 -7.18
C ALA A 207 -4.97 22.07 -6.56
N GLY A 208 -5.54 23.13 -7.15
CA GLY A 208 -6.78 23.75 -6.70
C GLY A 208 -7.95 23.44 -7.62
N LYS A 209 -8.00 24.09 -8.80
CA LYS A 209 -9.17 24.05 -9.68
C LYS A 209 -9.43 22.66 -10.27
N TRP A 210 -8.39 21.99 -10.80
CA TRP A 210 -8.55 20.63 -11.32
C TRP A 210 -8.92 19.65 -10.20
N TYR A 211 -8.24 19.73 -9.05
CA TYR A 211 -8.51 18.89 -7.90
C TYR A 211 -9.96 18.99 -7.40
N GLU A 212 -10.48 20.20 -7.19
CA GLU A 212 -11.87 20.40 -6.74
C GLU A 212 -12.89 19.94 -7.79
N ALA A 213 -12.63 20.17 -9.08
CA ALA A 213 -13.48 19.65 -10.15
C ALA A 213 -13.47 18.11 -10.23
N GLN A 214 -12.34 17.47 -9.94
CA GLN A 214 -12.24 16.02 -9.85
C GLN A 214 -12.91 15.48 -8.58
N LEU A 215 -12.84 16.20 -7.46
CA LEU A 215 -13.61 15.88 -6.25
C LEU A 215 -15.12 15.92 -6.53
N GLU A 216 -15.61 16.92 -7.27
CA GLU A 216 -17.02 16.97 -7.68
C GLU A 216 -17.41 15.75 -8.51
N GLN A 217 -16.57 15.33 -9.46
CA GLN A 217 -16.81 14.13 -10.27
C GLN A 217 -16.76 12.83 -9.46
N ALA A 218 -15.87 12.77 -8.47
CA ALA A 218 -15.67 11.61 -7.60
C ALA A 218 -16.69 11.55 -6.45
N TYR A 219 -17.40 12.64 -6.15
CA TYR A 219 -18.35 12.73 -5.05
C TYR A 219 -19.43 11.64 -5.19
N ALA A 220 -19.56 10.82 -4.14
CA ALA A 220 -20.44 9.66 -4.14
C ALA A 220 -21.70 9.91 -3.31
N THR A 221 -21.53 10.39 -2.07
CA THR A 221 -22.64 10.60 -1.13
C THR A 221 -22.17 11.37 0.11
N THR A 222 -23.12 11.81 0.93
CA THR A 222 -22.89 12.30 2.30
C THR A 222 -23.48 11.33 3.30
N VAL A 223 -22.81 11.13 4.43
CA VAL A 223 -23.30 10.30 5.54
C VAL A 223 -23.29 11.10 6.83
N GLN A 224 -24.35 10.95 7.63
CA GLN A 224 -24.44 11.59 8.95
C GLN A 224 -23.90 10.66 10.02
N VAL A 225 -22.89 11.13 10.73
CA VAL A 225 -22.24 10.38 11.82
C VAL A 225 -22.29 11.18 13.10
N LYS A 226 -22.50 10.48 14.22
CA LYS A 226 -22.60 11.11 15.54
C LYS A 226 -21.26 10.98 16.25
N SER A 227 -20.64 12.11 16.57
CA SER A 227 -19.42 12.15 17.37
C SER A 227 -19.59 11.38 18.69
N PRO A 228 -18.70 10.45 19.03
CA PRO A 228 -18.71 9.76 20.31
C PRO A 228 -18.24 10.66 21.46
N THR A 229 -17.49 11.73 21.19
CA THR A 229 -16.95 12.63 22.22
C THR A 229 -17.90 13.79 22.53
N THR A 230 -18.50 14.39 21.51
CA THR A 230 -19.36 15.59 21.67
C THR A 230 -20.84 15.29 21.48
N GLY A 231 -21.19 14.14 20.87
CA GLY A 231 -22.57 13.83 20.49
C GLY A 231 -23.08 14.62 19.28
N LYS A 232 -22.27 15.52 18.70
CA LYS A 232 -22.60 16.31 17.52
C LYS A 232 -22.78 15.40 16.30
N ILE A 233 -23.83 15.64 15.53
CA ILE A 233 -24.00 15.01 14.22
C ILE A 233 -23.25 15.85 13.20
N SER A 234 -22.37 15.21 12.44
CA SER A 234 -21.60 15.84 11.37
C SER A 234 -21.85 15.12 10.05
N ASP A 235 -21.89 15.89 8.98
CA ASP A 235 -21.91 15.36 7.62
C ASP A 235 -20.48 14.97 7.23
N VAL A 236 -20.31 13.75 6.71
CA VAL A 236 -19.06 13.26 6.14
C VAL A 236 -19.28 12.98 4.67
N HIS A 237 -18.56 13.71 3.83
CA HIS A 237 -18.60 13.54 2.38
C HIS A 237 -17.67 12.40 1.96
N LEU A 238 -18.19 11.51 1.11
CA LEU A 238 -17.51 10.34 0.61
C LEU A 238 -17.30 10.45 -0.90
N PHE A 239 -16.14 10.00 -1.35
CA PHE A 239 -15.67 10.10 -2.72
C PHE A 239 -15.17 8.74 -3.20
N LYS A 240 -15.32 8.43 -4.48
CA LYS A 240 -14.75 7.23 -5.09
C LYS A 240 -13.31 7.48 -5.51
N CYS A 241 -12.40 6.64 -5.04
CA CYS A 241 -11.05 6.54 -5.59
C CYS A 241 -11.11 6.12 -7.07
N ASP A 242 -10.45 6.84 -7.98
CA ASP A 242 -10.40 6.49 -9.40
C ASP A 242 -9.71 5.15 -9.65
N ALA A 243 -8.69 4.82 -8.85
CA ALA A 243 -7.89 3.61 -9.03
C ALA A 243 -8.55 2.35 -8.43
N SER A 244 -9.12 2.45 -7.22
CA SER A 244 -9.66 1.30 -6.48
C SER A 244 -11.18 1.24 -6.42
N GLY A 245 -11.88 2.34 -6.76
CA GLY A 245 -13.33 2.46 -6.59
C GLY A 245 -13.80 2.58 -5.13
N GLN A 246 -12.88 2.52 -4.15
CA GLN A 246 -13.19 2.58 -2.73
C GLN A 246 -13.80 3.94 -2.33
N LEU A 247 -14.73 3.90 -1.38
CA LEU A 247 -15.26 5.10 -0.75
C LEU A 247 -14.28 5.63 0.29
N LEU A 248 -13.89 6.89 0.14
CA LEU A 248 -12.89 7.56 0.96
C LEU A 248 -13.37 8.95 1.38
N THR A 249 -12.78 9.48 2.46
CA THR A 249 -12.94 10.89 2.85
C THR A 249 -12.02 11.79 2.01
N ARG A 250 -12.33 13.09 1.89
CA ARG A 250 -11.57 14.04 1.06
C ARG A 250 -10.06 14.00 1.33
N ASP A 251 -9.68 13.87 2.59
CA ASP A 251 -8.30 13.89 3.08
C ASP A 251 -7.52 12.58 2.89
N ALA A 252 -8.20 11.53 2.42
CA ALA A 252 -7.56 10.32 1.94
C ALA A 252 -7.21 10.38 0.45
N LEU A 253 -7.70 11.38 -0.27
CA LEU A 253 -7.50 11.51 -1.71
C LEU A 253 -6.31 12.39 -2.04
N ASP A 254 -5.65 12.03 -3.12
CA ASP A 254 -4.46 12.70 -3.63
C ASP A 254 -4.43 12.70 -5.16
N ILE A 255 -3.60 13.57 -5.76
CA ILE A 255 -3.29 13.57 -7.19
C ILE A 255 -2.16 12.57 -7.46
N ASP A 256 -2.41 11.63 -8.36
CA ASP A 256 -1.40 10.73 -8.90
C ASP A 256 -1.44 10.73 -10.44
N HIS A 257 -0.36 10.25 -11.06
CA HIS A 257 -0.31 10.03 -12.50
C HIS A 257 -0.90 8.66 -12.88
N ARG A 258 -1.71 8.62 -13.93
CA ARG A 258 -2.23 7.37 -14.53
C ARG A 258 -1.10 6.53 -15.11
N VAL A 259 -0.18 7.19 -15.81
CA VAL A 259 1.13 6.65 -16.22
C VAL A 259 2.20 7.25 -15.32
N PRO A 260 2.94 6.44 -14.53
CA PRO A 260 3.99 6.94 -13.65
C PRO A 260 4.95 7.87 -14.38
N PHE A 261 5.32 8.98 -13.75
CA PHE A 261 6.13 10.01 -14.39
C PHE A 261 7.51 9.49 -14.82
N GLU A 262 8.10 8.50 -14.15
CA GLU A 262 9.37 7.85 -14.56
C GLU A 262 9.25 7.15 -15.92
N ILE A 263 8.06 6.63 -16.24
CA ILE A 263 7.79 5.99 -17.53
C ILE A 263 7.54 7.09 -18.56
N LEU A 264 6.67 8.04 -18.23
CA LEU A 264 6.33 9.17 -19.11
C LEU A 264 7.59 9.96 -19.51
N SER A 265 8.43 10.33 -18.54
CA SER A 265 9.64 11.10 -18.78
C SER A 265 10.64 10.40 -19.72
N LYS A 266 10.83 9.10 -19.57
CA LYS A 266 11.67 8.32 -20.49
C LYS A 266 11.10 8.30 -21.91
N GLU A 267 9.77 8.22 -22.02
CA GLU A 267 9.09 8.26 -23.32
C GLU A 267 9.20 9.64 -23.97
N MET A 268 9.04 10.72 -23.19
CA MET A 268 9.19 12.10 -23.66
C MET A 268 10.55 12.34 -24.32
N MET A 269 11.62 11.74 -23.79
CA MET A 269 12.97 11.88 -24.37
C MET A 269 13.07 11.40 -25.82
N LYS A 270 12.21 10.48 -26.27
CA LYS A 270 12.18 10.01 -27.66
C LYS A 270 11.65 11.06 -28.64
N TYR A 271 10.87 12.02 -28.15
CA TYR A 271 10.25 13.07 -28.93
C TYR A 271 10.85 14.45 -28.62
N ALA A 272 11.96 14.48 -27.87
CA ALA A 272 12.67 15.70 -27.59
C ALA A 272 13.22 16.29 -28.90
N PRO A 273 12.92 17.55 -29.25
CA PRO A 273 13.54 18.19 -30.40
C PRO A 273 15.06 18.27 -30.22
N ASP A 274 15.80 18.49 -31.31
CA ASP A 274 17.29 18.48 -31.43
C ASP A 274 18.06 19.47 -30.49
N GLY A 275 17.42 20.01 -29.46
CA GLY A 275 17.98 20.83 -28.37
C GLY A 275 17.70 20.31 -26.94
N GLY A 276 17.13 19.12 -26.76
CA GLY A 276 16.91 18.49 -25.44
C GLY A 276 15.63 18.93 -24.72
N ILE A 277 15.30 18.25 -23.62
CA ILE A 277 14.16 18.58 -22.75
C ILE A 277 14.59 19.62 -21.71
N THR A 278 13.70 20.56 -21.41
CA THR A 278 13.91 21.59 -20.39
C THR A 278 13.04 21.30 -19.18
N LYS A 279 13.35 21.94 -18.06
CA LYS A 279 12.53 21.81 -16.85
C LYS A 279 11.07 22.27 -17.08
N ALA A 280 10.84 23.19 -18.01
CA ALA A 280 9.49 23.59 -18.42
C ALA A 280 8.72 22.43 -19.06
N HIS A 281 9.30 21.73 -20.03
CA HIS A 281 8.67 20.57 -20.65
C HIS A 281 8.39 19.45 -19.64
N ALA A 282 9.32 19.19 -18.72
CA ALA A 282 9.11 18.20 -17.66
C ALA A 282 7.96 18.61 -16.72
N ALA A 283 7.88 19.90 -16.36
CA ALA A 283 6.80 20.43 -15.55
C ALA A 283 5.44 20.40 -16.27
N ASP A 284 5.40 20.66 -17.58
CA ASP A 284 4.18 20.54 -18.40
C ASP A 284 3.67 19.10 -18.39
N ALA A 285 4.52 18.12 -18.69
CA ALA A 285 4.14 16.72 -18.67
C ALA A 285 3.77 16.20 -17.27
N TYR A 286 4.40 16.74 -16.22
CA TYR A 286 4.05 16.42 -14.84
C TYR A 286 2.67 16.97 -14.44
N ASN A 287 2.22 18.05 -15.09
CA ASN A 287 0.94 18.71 -14.85
C ASN A 287 -0.12 18.42 -15.92
N GLU A 288 0.15 17.49 -16.84
CA GLU A 288 -0.73 17.10 -17.93
C GLU A 288 -1.99 16.43 -17.37
N THR A 289 -3.11 17.17 -17.38
CA THR A 289 -4.33 16.78 -16.69
C THR A 289 -4.97 15.51 -17.25
N SER A 290 -4.72 15.17 -18.53
CA SER A 290 -5.17 13.90 -19.10
C SER A 290 -4.44 12.69 -18.52
N ASN A 291 -3.24 12.88 -17.95
CA ASN A 291 -2.48 11.84 -17.26
C ASN A 291 -2.67 11.89 -15.73
N LEU A 292 -3.53 12.76 -15.19
CA LEU A 292 -3.79 12.83 -13.76
C LEU A 292 -5.05 12.06 -13.36
N ARG A 293 -5.09 11.62 -12.11
CA ARG A 293 -6.23 10.97 -11.47
C ARG A 293 -6.28 11.27 -9.97
N LEU A 294 -7.48 11.15 -9.39
CA LEU A 294 -7.73 11.29 -7.96
C LEU A 294 -7.69 9.91 -7.30
N VAL A 295 -6.73 9.67 -6.42
CA VAL A 295 -6.47 8.33 -5.87
C VAL A 295 -6.43 8.34 -4.36
N GLY A 296 -6.92 7.26 -3.75
CA GLY A 296 -6.73 6.98 -2.34
C GLY A 296 -5.27 6.73 -2.04
N ARG A 297 -4.81 7.18 -0.87
CA ARG A 297 -3.40 7.09 -0.49
C ARG A 297 -2.84 5.69 -0.39
N SER A 298 -3.66 4.67 -0.09
CA SER A 298 -3.19 3.28 -0.14
C SER A 298 -2.86 2.82 -1.57
N ALA A 299 -3.48 3.45 -2.57
CA ALA A 299 -3.29 3.18 -3.99
C ALA A 299 -2.38 4.22 -4.69
N ASN A 300 -1.82 5.17 -3.94
CA ASN A 300 -0.93 6.20 -4.45
C ASN A 300 0.50 5.67 -4.52
N SER A 301 1.13 5.87 -5.67
CA SER A 301 2.50 5.45 -5.93
C SER A 301 3.56 6.46 -5.44
N GLY A 302 3.18 7.72 -5.18
CA GLY A 302 4.13 8.83 -5.01
C GLY A 302 3.90 9.81 -3.86
N HIS A 303 2.67 10.01 -3.37
CA HIS A 303 2.36 10.99 -2.29
C HIS A 303 2.84 12.44 -2.56
N GLU A 304 2.94 12.84 -3.83
CA GLU A 304 3.76 14.00 -4.22
C GLU A 304 3.03 15.33 -4.22
N TRP A 305 1.72 15.31 -4.37
CA TRP A 305 0.90 16.52 -4.27
C TRP A 305 1.02 17.22 -2.92
N GLU A 306 1.34 16.43 -1.91
CA GLU A 306 1.47 16.83 -0.52
C GLU A 306 2.77 17.64 -0.32
N LEU A 307 3.70 17.55 -1.28
CA LEU A 307 5.01 18.19 -1.27
C LEU A 307 5.04 19.43 -2.19
N ASP A 308 5.82 20.42 -1.79
CA ASP A 308 6.19 21.53 -2.64
C ASP A 308 7.40 21.19 -3.52
N ARG A 309 7.80 22.13 -4.39
CA ARG A 309 8.98 21.99 -5.27
C ARG A 309 10.31 21.79 -4.52
N HIS A 310 10.34 21.97 -3.20
CA HIS A 310 11.49 21.78 -2.32
C HIS A 310 11.40 20.47 -1.51
N GLY A 311 10.41 19.62 -1.81
CA GLY A 311 10.16 18.38 -1.08
C GLY A 311 9.66 18.61 0.34
N GLN A 312 9.14 19.81 0.66
CA GLN A 312 8.57 20.13 1.96
C GLN A 312 7.06 20.00 1.89
N TYR A 313 6.43 19.55 2.99
CA TYR A 313 4.97 19.64 3.08
C TYR A 313 4.53 21.09 2.92
N ARG A 314 3.49 21.29 2.10
CA ARG A 314 2.97 22.63 1.73
C ARG A 314 2.55 23.51 2.92
N ASP A 315 2.38 22.91 4.10
CA ASP A 315 1.82 23.54 5.32
C ASP A 315 2.85 23.85 6.43
N LYS A 316 4.18 23.82 6.18
CA LYS A 316 5.18 24.14 7.23
C LYS A 316 5.08 25.59 7.73
N VAL A 317 4.80 25.77 9.02
CA VAL A 317 4.85 27.07 9.73
C VAL A 317 5.94 27.01 10.80
N GLU A 318 6.81 28.02 10.88
CA GLU A 318 7.89 28.07 11.88
C GLU A 318 7.34 28.50 13.25
N ILE A 319 7.35 27.62 14.26
CA ILE A 319 6.79 27.90 15.60
C ILE A 319 7.70 27.38 16.73
N LYS A 320 7.86 28.21 17.78
CA LYS A 320 8.66 27.92 18.99
C LYS A 320 7.85 27.07 20.00
N PRO A 321 8.49 26.18 20.79
CA PRO A 321 7.80 25.12 21.52
C PRO A 321 7.07 25.59 22.80
N MET A 322 5.93 24.97 23.11
CA MET A 322 5.31 24.94 24.45
C MET A 322 4.78 23.54 24.80
N PRO A 323 4.62 23.20 26.11
CA PRO A 323 4.65 21.82 26.62
C PRO A 323 3.28 21.24 27.08
N GLY A 324 3.07 19.91 26.85
CA GLY A 324 2.24 18.89 27.57
C GLY A 324 0.72 19.13 27.70
N ASP A 325 -0.24 18.19 27.66
CA ASP A 325 -0.32 16.75 27.96
C ASP A 325 -1.65 16.17 27.37
N TYR A 326 -1.74 14.86 27.11
CA TYR A 326 -3.03 14.14 26.91
C TYR A 326 -3.05 12.79 27.63
N ARG A 327 -4.24 12.33 28.04
CA ARG A 327 -4.49 11.08 28.78
C ARG A 327 -5.30 10.06 27.96
N GLU A 328 -4.98 8.78 28.18
CA GLU A 328 -5.26 7.59 27.34
C GLU A 328 -6.56 6.81 27.65
N ASP A 329 -7.46 7.30 28.51
CA ASP A 329 -8.44 6.44 29.18
C ASP A 329 -9.84 6.31 28.55
N GLN A 330 -10.07 6.76 27.30
CA GLN A 330 -11.43 6.86 26.73
C GLN A 330 -11.80 5.92 25.56
N LEU A 331 -11.00 4.93 25.18
CA LEU A 331 -11.24 4.20 23.92
C LEU A 331 -11.30 2.67 24.12
N THR A 332 -12.50 2.12 24.33
CA THR A 332 -12.75 0.67 24.14
C THR A 332 -14.07 0.40 23.40
N LEU A 333 -13.99 -0.39 22.33
CA LEU A 333 -15.12 -0.93 21.56
C LEU A 333 -15.36 -2.40 21.94
N SER A 334 -16.61 -2.88 21.75
CA SER A 334 -16.98 -4.28 22.00
C SER A 334 -16.39 -5.22 20.94
N SER A 335 -16.06 -6.46 21.34
CA SER A 335 -15.40 -7.46 20.51
C SER A 335 -16.19 -7.85 19.26
N GLY A 336 -17.51 -7.99 19.35
CA GLY A 336 -18.36 -8.36 18.21
C GLY A 336 -18.43 -7.29 17.11
N MET A 337 -18.28 -6.01 17.48
CA MET A 337 -18.24 -4.91 16.52
C MET A 337 -16.89 -4.84 15.82
N ARG A 338 -15.78 -5.14 16.52
CA ARG A 338 -14.44 -5.22 15.91
C ARG A 338 -14.34 -6.28 14.81
N ASP A 339 -14.92 -7.46 15.02
CA ASP A 339 -14.84 -8.54 14.02
C ASP A 339 -15.67 -8.24 12.76
N GLN A 340 -16.83 -7.59 12.91
CA GLN A 340 -17.64 -7.13 11.78
C GLN A 340 -16.93 -6.05 10.97
N ILE A 341 -16.26 -5.10 11.64
CA ILE A 341 -15.57 -4.05 10.91
C ILE A 341 -14.25 -4.57 10.31
N ARG A 342 -13.55 -5.50 10.96
CA ARG A 342 -12.39 -6.20 10.38
C ARG A 342 -12.78 -6.92 9.09
N ALA A 343 -13.89 -7.67 9.09
CA ALA A 343 -14.38 -8.35 7.90
C ALA A 343 -14.78 -7.35 6.79
N ALA A 344 -15.42 -6.24 7.16
CA ALA A 344 -15.77 -5.19 6.20
C ALA A 344 -14.55 -4.43 5.66
N VAL A 345 -13.50 -4.24 6.46
CA VAL A 345 -12.23 -3.65 6.01
C VAL A 345 -11.47 -4.59 5.09
N GLN A 346 -11.43 -5.90 5.39
CA GLN A 346 -10.88 -6.88 4.47
C GLN A 346 -11.63 -6.90 3.13
N GLN A 347 -12.95 -6.71 3.15
CA GLN A 347 -13.78 -6.61 1.94
C GLN A 347 -13.68 -5.27 1.20
N THR A 348 -13.46 -4.16 1.91
CA THR A 348 -13.46 -2.80 1.35
C THR A 348 -12.06 -2.36 0.93
N TYR A 349 -11.06 -2.58 1.78
CA TYR A 349 -9.68 -2.11 1.59
C TYR A 349 -8.77 -3.13 0.95
N GLY A 350 -9.24 -4.37 0.73
CA GLY A 350 -8.49 -5.41 0.03
C GLY A 350 -7.09 -5.59 0.60
N GLY A 351 -6.96 -6.37 1.68
CA GLY A 351 -5.64 -6.90 2.04
C GLY A 351 -5.06 -7.56 0.79
N ILE A 352 -3.98 -6.98 0.25
CA ILE A 352 -3.39 -7.12 -1.10
C ILE A 352 -3.73 -8.44 -1.82
N GLY A 353 -4.99 -8.56 -2.27
CA GLY A 353 -5.53 -9.85 -2.71
C GLY A 353 -6.90 -9.77 -3.40
N SER A 354 -7.53 -8.60 -3.48
CA SER A 354 -8.83 -8.43 -4.14
C SER A 354 -8.86 -7.20 -5.04
N MET A 355 -8.10 -7.25 -6.14
CA MET A 355 -8.44 -6.48 -7.33
C MET A 355 -8.36 -7.45 -8.50
N HIS A 356 -9.46 -8.14 -8.79
CA HIS A 356 -9.87 -8.65 -10.11
C HIS A 356 -11.29 -9.20 -9.96
N GLU A 357 -12.31 -8.39 -10.26
CA GLU A 357 -13.53 -8.77 -11.01
C GLU A 357 -14.65 -7.70 -10.96
N GLY A 358 -15.17 -7.36 -12.16
CA GLY A 358 -16.47 -6.69 -12.40
C GLY A 358 -16.39 -5.16 -12.55
N GLY A 359 -16.68 -4.50 -13.68
CA GLY A 359 -17.52 -4.83 -14.82
C GLY A 359 -18.66 -3.82 -14.91
N PHE A 360 -18.56 -2.80 -15.78
CA PHE A 360 -19.71 -1.98 -16.22
C PHE A 360 -19.74 -1.90 -17.74
N GLY A 361 -20.80 -2.45 -18.32
CA GLY A 361 -21.06 -2.47 -19.76
C GLY A 361 -21.76 -1.20 -20.24
N GLY A 362 -21.36 -0.76 -21.43
CA GLY A 362 -22.01 0.27 -22.24
C GLY A 362 -21.15 0.63 -23.46
N GLN A 363 -21.29 -0.11 -24.57
CA GLN A 363 -20.70 0.15 -25.91
C GLN A 363 -21.55 1.19 -26.69
N PRO A 364 -21.10 1.78 -27.84
CA PRO A 364 -19.98 1.43 -28.75
C PRO A 364 -19.01 2.60 -29.06
N PHE A 365 -17.75 2.46 -29.47
CA PHE A 365 -17.23 1.92 -30.74
C PHE A 365 -15.71 1.66 -30.62
N GLY A 366 -15.22 0.56 -31.21
CA GLY A 366 -13.80 0.26 -31.42
C GLY A 366 -13.36 -1.05 -30.76
N ALA A 367 -13.00 -2.05 -31.57
CA ALA A 367 -12.73 -3.43 -31.14
C ALA A 367 -11.59 -3.55 -30.09
N PRO A 368 -11.77 -4.28 -28.96
CA PRO A 368 -10.72 -4.48 -27.97
C PRO A 368 -9.82 -5.69 -28.31
N GLN A 369 -8.51 -5.52 -28.10
CA GLN A 369 -7.58 -6.64 -27.91
C GLN A 369 -7.94 -7.36 -26.59
N GLN A 370 -7.96 -8.70 -26.61
CA GLN A 370 -8.19 -9.50 -25.40
C GLN A 370 -7.07 -9.26 -24.36
N PRO A 371 -7.39 -9.15 -23.05
CA PRO A 371 -6.37 -9.12 -22.00
C PRO A 371 -5.57 -10.42 -22.03
N GLN A 372 -4.24 -10.33 -22.13
CA GLN A 372 -3.38 -11.51 -22.00
C GLN A 372 -3.39 -11.98 -20.54
N ALA A 373 -3.68 -13.26 -20.32
CA ALA A 373 -3.60 -13.88 -19.00
C ALA A 373 -2.17 -13.75 -18.44
N ILE A 374 -2.05 -13.37 -17.18
CA ILE A 374 -0.76 -13.31 -16.47
C ILE A 374 -0.19 -14.74 -16.45
N LEU A 375 1.07 -14.90 -16.87
CA LEU A 375 1.74 -16.20 -16.94
C LEU A 375 2.46 -16.51 -15.63
N LEU A 376 2.65 -17.79 -15.31
CA LEU A 376 3.33 -18.25 -14.09
C LEU A 376 4.76 -17.72 -13.92
N ASN A 377 5.45 -17.43 -15.03
CA ASN A 377 6.79 -16.84 -14.99
C ASN A 377 6.79 -15.32 -14.81
N ASP A 378 5.62 -14.68 -14.75
CA ASP A 378 5.46 -13.28 -14.38
C ASP A 378 5.37 -13.14 -12.86
N GLN A 379 6.15 -12.21 -12.29
CA GLN A 379 6.20 -11.97 -10.84
C GLN A 379 4.85 -11.57 -10.22
N ARG A 380 3.91 -11.11 -11.04
CA ARG A 380 2.56 -10.73 -10.61
C ARG A 380 1.62 -11.93 -10.48
N HIS A 381 2.02 -13.11 -10.96
CA HIS A 381 1.20 -14.31 -10.83
C HIS A 381 1.19 -14.78 -9.36
N PRO A 382 0.03 -15.07 -8.74
CA PRO A 382 -0.04 -15.44 -7.32
C PRO A 382 0.76 -16.71 -6.99
N ASP A 383 0.80 -17.67 -7.91
CA ASP A 383 1.61 -18.89 -7.79
C ASP A 383 3.06 -18.76 -8.31
N HIS A 384 3.54 -17.54 -8.60
CA HIS A 384 4.92 -17.30 -9.05
C HIS A 384 5.98 -17.82 -8.06
N PRO A 385 5.81 -17.73 -6.72
CA PRO A 385 6.76 -18.31 -5.78
C PRO A 385 6.88 -19.85 -5.90
N LEU A 386 5.75 -20.54 -6.06
CA LEU A 386 5.72 -21.99 -6.27
C LEU A 386 6.34 -22.36 -7.63
N PHE A 387 6.07 -21.58 -8.68
CA PHE A 387 6.73 -21.70 -9.97
C PHE A 387 8.24 -21.53 -9.88
N ASN A 388 8.73 -20.49 -9.19
CA ASN A 388 10.16 -20.24 -9.05
C ASN A 388 10.86 -21.36 -8.26
N ASN A 389 10.22 -21.86 -7.21
CA ASN A 389 10.72 -23.00 -6.46
C ASN A 389 10.77 -24.27 -7.34
N ALA A 390 9.72 -24.53 -8.13
CA ALA A 390 9.72 -25.60 -9.13
C ALA A 390 10.82 -25.40 -10.18
N LEU A 391 11.03 -24.17 -10.66
CA LEU A 391 12.03 -23.81 -11.67
C LEU A 391 13.44 -24.08 -11.19
N GLN A 392 13.76 -23.68 -9.95
CA GLN A 392 15.07 -23.99 -9.34
C GLN A 392 15.31 -25.50 -9.27
N CYS A 393 14.29 -26.28 -8.86
CA CYS A 393 14.39 -27.73 -8.79
C CYS A 393 14.54 -28.37 -10.18
N VAL A 394 13.77 -27.91 -11.17
CA VAL A 394 13.84 -28.38 -12.55
C VAL A 394 15.19 -28.03 -13.19
N GLN A 395 15.72 -26.83 -12.96
CA GLN A 395 17.05 -26.43 -13.45
C GLN A 395 18.17 -27.26 -12.84
N ALA A 396 18.03 -27.70 -11.59
CA ALA A 396 18.99 -28.56 -10.93
C ALA A 396 19.02 -29.99 -11.52
N GLU A 397 17.85 -30.54 -11.86
CA GLU A 397 17.69 -31.90 -12.38
C GLU A 397 17.86 -31.98 -13.92
N TYR A 398 17.24 -31.07 -14.67
CA TYR A 398 17.16 -31.10 -16.14
C TYR A 398 18.12 -30.10 -16.82
N LYS A 399 19.42 -30.22 -16.51
CA LYS A 399 20.47 -29.32 -17.04
C LYS A 399 20.63 -29.36 -18.57
N ALA A 400 20.19 -30.44 -19.22
CA ALA A 400 20.29 -30.63 -20.66
C ALA A 400 19.16 -29.94 -21.45
N LEU A 401 18.07 -29.55 -20.79
CA LEU A 401 16.95 -28.84 -21.43
C LEU A 401 17.29 -27.35 -21.62
N GLY A 402 16.77 -26.76 -22.70
CA GLY A 402 16.88 -25.32 -22.91
C GLY A 402 16.05 -24.51 -21.90
N PRO A 403 16.39 -23.24 -21.62
CA PRO A 403 15.70 -22.43 -20.61
C PRO A 403 14.18 -22.39 -20.77
N GLN A 404 13.69 -22.27 -22.00
CA GLN A 404 12.25 -22.24 -22.30
C GLN A 404 11.57 -23.59 -22.00
N GLN A 405 12.24 -24.71 -22.22
CA GLN A 405 11.73 -26.04 -21.89
C GLN A 405 11.72 -26.27 -20.37
N GLN A 406 12.72 -25.74 -19.66
CA GLN A 406 12.77 -25.75 -18.20
C GLN A 406 11.63 -24.93 -17.59
N GLU A 407 11.30 -23.76 -18.15
CA GLU A 407 10.14 -22.96 -17.71
C GLU A 407 8.81 -23.69 -17.93
N VAL A 408 8.64 -24.33 -19.09
CA VAL A 408 7.44 -25.13 -19.37
C VAL A 408 7.32 -26.28 -18.36
N LEU A 409 8.40 -27.03 -18.16
CA LEU A 409 8.41 -28.16 -17.23
C LEU A 409 8.16 -27.70 -15.77
N ALA A 410 8.78 -26.59 -15.36
CA ALA A 410 8.57 -25.99 -14.03
C ALA A 410 7.13 -25.52 -13.82
N SER A 411 6.49 -24.92 -14.83
CA SER A 411 5.09 -24.52 -14.76
C SER A 411 4.13 -25.71 -14.63
N SER A 412 4.45 -26.82 -15.30
CA SER A 412 3.72 -28.08 -15.13
C SER A 412 3.91 -28.62 -13.72
N VAL A 413 5.15 -28.66 -13.20
CA VAL A 413 5.44 -29.12 -11.84
C VAL A 413 4.70 -28.29 -10.77
N ALA A 414 4.68 -26.96 -10.90
CA ALA A 414 3.96 -26.08 -9.99
C ALA A 414 2.43 -26.34 -10.01
N LEU A 415 1.86 -26.55 -11.21
CA LEU A 415 0.45 -26.91 -11.37
C LEU A 415 0.10 -28.20 -10.61
N PHE A 416 0.85 -29.28 -10.83
CA PHE A 416 0.55 -30.57 -10.19
C PHE A 416 0.85 -30.56 -8.69
N ALA A 417 1.87 -29.82 -8.25
CA ALA A 417 2.11 -29.60 -6.83
C ALA A 417 0.89 -28.92 -6.17
N LYS A 418 0.35 -27.86 -6.79
CA LYS A 418 -0.84 -27.17 -6.29
C LYS A 418 -2.09 -28.06 -6.30
N GLN A 419 -2.32 -28.85 -7.37
CA GLN A 419 -3.43 -29.82 -7.45
C GLN A 419 -3.38 -30.85 -6.32
N ASN A 420 -2.17 -31.21 -5.86
CA ASN A 420 -1.95 -32.17 -4.78
C ASN A 420 -1.71 -31.48 -3.42
N HIS A 421 -2.03 -30.20 -3.30
CA HIS A 421 -1.87 -29.43 -2.06
C HIS A 421 -0.43 -29.44 -1.49
N MET A 422 0.58 -29.50 -2.36
CA MET A 422 2.00 -29.42 -2.00
C MET A 422 2.44 -27.94 -2.06
N PRO A 423 2.67 -27.29 -0.90
CA PRO A 423 2.94 -25.84 -0.86
C PRO A 423 4.38 -25.47 -1.26
N GLU A 424 5.29 -26.45 -1.27
CA GLU A 424 6.70 -26.27 -1.63
C GLU A 424 7.27 -27.57 -2.20
N ILE A 425 8.30 -27.44 -3.03
CA ILE A 425 9.02 -28.54 -3.67
C ILE A 425 10.49 -28.44 -3.24
N SER A 426 10.98 -29.45 -2.53
CA SER A 426 12.37 -29.51 -2.07
C SER A 426 13.30 -30.00 -3.18
N ARG A 427 12.82 -30.90 -4.05
CA ARG A 427 13.52 -31.36 -5.24
C ARG A 427 12.58 -31.96 -6.28
N VAL A 428 13.05 -31.98 -7.52
CA VAL A 428 12.44 -32.72 -8.63
C VAL A 428 13.40 -33.84 -9.01
N VAL A 429 12.86 -35.04 -9.26
CA VAL A 429 13.66 -36.21 -9.68
C VAL A 429 12.98 -36.86 -10.88
N SER A 430 13.75 -37.24 -11.90
CA SER A 430 13.25 -38.12 -12.97
C SER A 430 13.60 -39.58 -12.67
N HIS A 431 12.62 -40.48 -12.78
CA HIS A 431 12.87 -41.92 -12.71
C HIS A 431 11.86 -42.69 -13.58
N GLU A 432 12.35 -43.63 -14.39
CA GLU A 432 11.54 -44.51 -15.25
C GLU A 432 10.48 -43.78 -16.11
N GLY A 433 10.82 -42.60 -16.65
CA GLY A 433 9.91 -41.81 -17.50
C GLY A 433 8.81 -41.06 -16.74
N SER A 434 8.90 -41.02 -15.41
CA SER A 434 8.06 -40.21 -14.54
C SER A 434 8.89 -39.13 -13.83
N LEU A 435 8.28 -37.96 -13.66
CA LEU A 435 8.84 -36.88 -12.87
C LEU A 435 8.17 -36.87 -11.48
N TYR A 436 9.00 -36.80 -10.45
CA TYR A 436 8.59 -36.77 -9.05
C TYR A 436 8.90 -35.39 -8.45
N ALA A 437 7.87 -34.68 -8.00
CA ALA A 437 8.01 -33.52 -7.13
C ALA A 437 8.03 -34.02 -5.68
N VAL A 438 9.10 -33.70 -4.94
CA VAL A 438 9.33 -34.20 -3.59
C VAL A 438 9.43 -33.05 -2.62
N ARG A 439 8.73 -33.17 -1.50
CA ARG A 439 8.86 -32.30 -0.32
C ARG A 439 9.44 -33.10 0.84
N ASP A 440 10.57 -32.63 1.39
CA ASP A 440 11.19 -33.24 2.56
C ASP A 440 10.74 -32.55 3.85
N HIS A 441 10.33 -33.32 4.85
CA HIS A 441 9.92 -32.81 6.17
C HIS A 441 11.09 -32.80 7.17
N GLY A 442 12.13 -32.03 6.84
CA GLY A 442 13.29 -31.82 7.71
C GLY A 442 13.92 -33.13 8.23
N PHE A 443 14.30 -33.14 9.52
CA PHE A 443 15.06 -34.23 10.14
C PHE A 443 14.29 -35.55 10.34
N SER A 444 12.98 -35.58 10.08
CA SER A 444 12.13 -36.76 10.32
C SER A 444 12.30 -37.86 9.26
N GLY A 445 12.90 -37.56 8.11
CA GLY A 445 12.98 -38.46 6.97
C GLY A 445 11.65 -38.70 6.24
N ALA A 446 10.54 -38.13 6.71
CA ALA A 446 9.25 -38.19 6.03
C ALA A 446 9.26 -37.34 4.75
N ARG A 447 8.61 -37.84 3.70
CA ARG A 447 8.57 -37.20 2.37
C ARG A 447 7.16 -37.25 1.81
N ASP A 448 6.73 -36.14 1.22
CA ASP A 448 5.57 -36.15 0.33
C ASP A 448 6.07 -36.24 -1.11
N VAL A 449 5.47 -37.11 -1.90
CA VAL A 449 5.86 -37.35 -3.30
C VAL A 449 4.63 -37.26 -4.18
N VAL A 450 4.68 -36.37 -5.17
CA VAL A 450 3.70 -36.27 -6.25
C VAL A 450 4.41 -36.68 -7.54
N HIS A 451 3.86 -37.66 -8.26
CA HIS A 451 4.45 -38.14 -9.50
C HIS A 451 3.52 -37.91 -10.68
N HIS A 452 4.11 -37.65 -11.85
CA HIS A 452 3.37 -37.51 -13.10
C HIS A 452 4.23 -38.01 -14.26
N PRO A 453 3.65 -38.68 -15.29
CA PRO A 453 4.41 -39.06 -16.49
C PRO A 453 5.08 -37.84 -17.13
N GLU A 454 6.40 -37.93 -17.36
CA GLU A 454 7.23 -36.80 -17.77
C GLU A 454 6.81 -36.24 -19.14
N GLN A 455 6.46 -37.14 -20.08
CA GLN A 455 5.99 -36.74 -21.41
C GLN A 455 4.72 -35.87 -21.37
N ASN A 456 3.83 -36.09 -20.39
CA ASN A 456 2.61 -35.30 -20.26
C ASN A 456 2.91 -33.87 -19.78
N LEU A 457 4.01 -33.67 -19.05
CA LEU A 457 4.42 -32.35 -18.56
C LEU A 457 5.07 -31.51 -19.66
N LEU A 458 5.80 -32.17 -20.57
CA LEU A 458 6.50 -31.54 -21.69
C LEU A 458 5.56 -31.18 -22.86
N ASN A 459 4.40 -31.82 -22.97
CA ASN A 459 3.40 -31.55 -24.02
C ASN A 459 2.47 -30.36 -23.71
N ARG A 460 2.65 -29.70 -22.56
CA ARG A 460 1.84 -28.56 -22.11
C ARG A 460 2.56 -27.26 -22.41
N THR A 461 1.83 -26.15 -22.42
CA THR A 461 2.44 -24.81 -22.52
C THR A 461 2.37 -24.07 -21.19
N LEU A 462 3.30 -23.14 -21.00
CA LEU A 462 3.28 -22.21 -19.86
C LEU A 462 1.92 -21.51 -19.74
N GLN A 463 1.32 -21.09 -20.86
CA GLN A 463 0.02 -20.42 -20.88
C GLN A 463 -1.11 -21.35 -20.42
N GLN A 464 -1.15 -22.60 -20.88
CA GLN A 464 -2.13 -23.57 -20.43
C GLN A 464 -1.99 -23.85 -18.92
N ASN A 465 -0.76 -23.99 -18.44
CA ASN A 465 -0.50 -24.21 -17.02
C ASN A 465 -0.90 -23.01 -16.16
N SER A 466 -0.64 -21.80 -16.64
CA SER A 466 -0.99 -20.55 -15.93
C SER A 466 -2.50 -20.36 -15.84
N GLN A 467 -3.24 -20.73 -16.89
CA GLN A 467 -4.70 -20.69 -16.86
C GLN A 467 -5.26 -21.75 -15.90
N GLU A 468 -4.75 -22.98 -15.95
CA GLU A 468 -5.28 -24.08 -15.14
C GLU A 468 -4.99 -23.87 -13.65
N ILE A 469 -3.77 -23.47 -13.30
CA ILE A 469 -3.36 -23.29 -11.89
C ILE A 469 -4.11 -22.15 -11.20
N ALA A 470 -4.53 -21.14 -11.97
CA ALA A 470 -5.33 -20.01 -11.48
C ALA A 470 -6.76 -20.42 -11.10
N THR A 471 -7.28 -21.52 -11.66
CA THR A 471 -8.60 -22.07 -11.31
C THR A 471 -8.58 -22.97 -10.06
N LEU A 472 -7.39 -23.30 -9.56
CA LEU A 472 -7.23 -24.14 -8.38
C LEU A 472 -7.26 -23.31 -7.11
N ALA A 473 -8.08 -23.74 -6.15
CA ALA A 473 -8.13 -23.13 -4.82
C ALA A 473 -6.76 -23.21 -4.13
N THR A 474 -6.38 -22.13 -3.44
CA THR A 474 -5.16 -22.10 -2.62
C THR A 474 -5.26 -23.16 -1.52
N PRO A 475 -4.26 -24.04 -1.35
CA PRO A 475 -4.31 -25.11 -0.36
C PRO A 475 -4.50 -24.55 1.06
N THR A 476 -5.56 -24.95 1.77
CA THR A 476 -5.74 -24.66 3.20
C THR A 476 -5.12 -25.78 4.05
N GLN A 477 -4.65 -25.47 5.27
CA GLN A 477 -4.16 -26.50 6.21
C GLN A 477 -5.21 -27.61 6.48
N GLN A 478 -6.50 -27.30 6.39
CA GLN A 478 -7.60 -28.28 6.51
C GLN A 478 -7.77 -29.16 5.25
N GLY A 479 -7.67 -28.59 4.05
CA GLY A 479 -7.70 -29.38 2.81
C GLY A 479 -6.52 -30.35 2.69
N TRP A 480 -5.37 -29.99 3.29
CA TRP A 480 -4.16 -30.82 3.32
C TRP A 480 -4.32 -32.08 4.18
N GLN A 481 -4.97 -32.00 5.35
CA GLN A 481 -5.23 -33.19 6.18
C GLN A 481 -6.19 -34.18 5.49
N GLN A 482 -7.11 -33.70 4.66
CA GLN A 482 -7.98 -34.56 3.83
C GLN A 482 -7.23 -35.16 2.63
N GLY A 483 -6.36 -34.41 1.97
CA GLY A 483 -5.52 -34.91 0.86
C GLY A 483 -4.50 -35.98 1.29
N GLN A 484 -3.93 -35.87 2.50
CA GLN A 484 -3.00 -36.88 3.04
C GLN A 484 -3.65 -38.25 3.31
N GLN A 485 -4.96 -38.31 3.55
CA GLN A 485 -5.66 -39.60 3.69
C GLN A 485 -5.84 -40.33 2.35
N GLN A 486 -5.85 -39.61 1.22
CA GLN A 486 -5.96 -40.22 -0.11
C GLN A 486 -4.61 -40.71 -0.65
N ASN A 487 -3.50 -40.02 -0.35
CA ASN A 487 -2.16 -40.39 -0.85
C ASN A 487 -1.36 -41.37 0.03
N ARG A 488 -1.80 -41.67 1.26
CA ARG A 488 -1.19 -42.71 2.11
C ARG A 488 -1.39 -44.16 1.62
N GLY A 489 -2.12 -44.36 0.52
CA GLY A 489 -2.32 -45.69 -0.09
C GLY A 489 -1.25 -46.13 -1.10
N LEU A 490 -0.26 -45.28 -1.43
CA LEU A 490 0.67 -45.54 -2.54
C LEU A 490 2.15 -45.63 -2.16
N VAL A 491 2.49 -45.65 -0.86
CA VAL A 491 3.86 -45.92 -0.39
C VAL A 491 3.83 -46.99 0.69
N GLN A 492 3.77 -48.25 0.24
CA GLN A 492 4.39 -49.40 0.91
C GLN A 492 5.40 -50.02 -0.03
#